data_AF-A0AA38Y6Y9-F1
#
_entry.id   AF-A0AA38Y6Y9-F1
#
_cell.length_a   1.000
_cell.length_b   1.000
_cell.length_c   1.000
_cell.angle_alpha   90.00
_cell.angle_beta   90.00
_cell.angle_gamma   90.00
#
_symmetry.space_group_name_H-M   'P 1'
#
loop_
_entity.id
_entity.type
_entity.pdbx_description
1 polymer ?
#
loop_
_entity_poly.entity_id
_entity_poly.type
_entity_poly.pdbx_seq_one_letter_code
_entity_poly.pdbx_strand_id
1 'polypeptide(L)'
;MSSTETTSRAEDEKTVREWGFNHVFTWTDGPLAHYPPHSHSGLTTHLIRQGSLTITYPRDSNPTKEKFGAGARIDVPAGKVHEVWMGNEGG
;
A
#
# COMPACT_ATOMS: atom_id res chain seq x y z
N MET A 1 1.09 -24.54 -7.97
CA MET A 1 1.76 -23.94 -6.80
C MET A 1 2.44 -22.68 -7.33
N SER A 2 1.81 -21.52 -7.20
CA SER A 2 2.43 -20.26 -7.65
C SER A 2 3.32 -19.78 -6.51
N SER A 3 4.62 -20.06 -6.64
CA SER A 3 5.64 -19.43 -5.81
C SER A 3 5.59 -17.95 -6.15
N THR A 4 5.08 -17.11 -5.26
CA THR A 4 5.34 -15.68 -5.30
C THR A 4 6.85 -15.51 -5.13
N GLU A 5 7.58 -15.42 -6.24
CA GLU A 5 8.98 -15.01 -6.18
C GLU A 5 9.03 -13.68 -5.44
N THR A 6 9.72 -13.68 -4.31
CA THR A 6 9.91 -12.48 -3.51
C THR A 6 11.09 -11.74 -4.12
N THR A 7 10.82 -10.69 -4.88
CA THR A 7 11.81 -9.76 -5.39
C THR A 7 12.56 -9.11 -4.24
N SER A 8 13.83 -8.76 -4.47
CA SER A 8 14.61 -8.02 -3.48
C SER A 8 14.02 -6.62 -3.30
N ARG A 9 14.25 -6.02 -2.12
CA ARG A 9 13.85 -4.64 -1.85
C ARG A 9 14.34 -3.68 -2.93
N ALA A 10 15.57 -3.86 -3.40
CA ALA A 10 16.15 -3.00 -4.43
C ALA A 10 15.41 -3.11 -5.77
N GLU A 11 15.00 -4.32 -6.15
CA GLU A 11 14.22 -4.56 -7.38
C GLU A 11 12.80 -3.98 -7.27
N ASP A 12 12.16 -4.13 -6.11
CA ASP A 12 10.85 -3.55 -5.85
C ASP A 12 10.89 -2.02 -5.91
N GLU A 13 11.83 -1.39 -5.20
CA GLU A 13 11.96 0.06 -5.24
C GLU A 13 12.34 0.56 -6.64
N LYS A 14 13.13 -0.20 -7.40
CA LYS A 14 13.44 0.12 -8.81
C LYS A 14 12.17 0.08 -9.66
N THR A 15 11.36 -0.97 -9.50
CA THR A 15 10.08 -1.14 -10.22
C THR A 15 9.14 0.05 -9.93
N VAL A 16 9.04 0.47 -8.67
CA VAL A 16 8.23 1.64 -8.28
C VAL A 16 8.76 2.94 -8.93
N ARG A 17 10.09 3.12 -9.03
CA ARG A 17 10.69 4.25 -9.74
C ARG A 17 10.38 4.21 -11.25
N GLU A 18 10.40 3.04 -11.88
CA GLU A 18 10.02 2.85 -13.28
C GLU A 18 8.54 3.17 -13.56
N TRP A 19 7.68 3.08 -12.54
CA TRP A 19 6.29 3.57 -12.61
C TRP A 19 6.15 5.09 -12.52
N GLY A 20 7.25 5.83 -12.31
CA GLY A 20 7.28 7.30 -12.25
C GLY A 20 7.34 7.89 -10.84
N PHE A 21 7.48 7.07 -9.78
CA PHE A 21 7.57 7.55 -8.40
C PHE A 21 9.03 7.69 -7.96
N ASN A 22 9.58 8.91 -8.03
CA ASN A 22 11.00 9.16 -7.74
C ASN A 22 11.35 9.12 -6.24
N HIS A 23 10.36 9.33 -5.37
CA HIS A 23 10.52 9.26 -3.92
C HIS A 23 9.95 7.94 -3.41
N VAL A 24 10.82 6.97 -3.14
CA VAL A 24 10.44 5.64 -2.67
C VAL A 24 11.01 5.40 -1.28
N PHE A 25 10.15 4.97 -0.37
CA PHE A 25 10.52 4.50 0.95
C PHE A 25 10.02 3.06 1.11
N THR A 26 10.76 2.25 1.86
CA THR A 26 10.33 0.91 2.26
C THR A 26 10.49 0.81 3.76
N TRP A 27 9.42 0.41 4.43
CA TRP A 27 9.39 0.17 5.87
C TRP A 27 8.54 -1.07 6.13
N THR A 28 8.54 -1.51 7.39
CA THR A 28 7.74 -2.63 7.87
C THR A 28 6.85 -2.15 9.00
N ASP A 29 5.57 -2.40 8.87
CA ASP A 29 4.57 -2.11 9.89
C ASP A 29 4.35 -3.32 10.80
N GLY A 30 4.05 -3.05 12.07
CA GLY A 30 3.67 -4.08 13.02
C GLY A 30 2.30 -4.69 12.73
N PRO A 31 2.00 -5.87 13.30
CA PRO A 31 0.66 -6.45 13.27
C PRO A 31 -0.44 -5.47 13.66
N LEU A 32 -1.53 -5.46 12.88
CA LEU A 32 -2.73 -4.66 13.16
C LEU A 32 -2.48 -3.14 13.21
N ALA A 33 -1.35 -2.65 12.69
CA ALA A 33 -1.08 -1.22 12.60
C ALA A 33 -2.24 -0.51 11.87
N HIS A 34 -2.61 0.67 12.38
CA HIS A 34 -3.73 1.45 11.87
C HIS A 34 -3.29 2.89 11.61
N TYR A 35 -3.55 3.35 10.39
CA TYR A 35 -3.37 4.72 9.98
C TYR A 35 -4.74 5.37 9.86
N PRO A 36 -5.08 6.35 10.74
CA PRO A 36 -6.37 7.03 10.71
C PRO A 36 -6.56 7.82 9.40
N PRO A 37 -7.78 8.29 9.11
CA PRO A 37 -8.09 8.99 7.85
C PRO A 37 -7.14 10.16 7.56
N HIS A 38 -6.45 10.11 6.42
CA HIS A 38 -5.50 11.14 5.98
C HIS A 38 -5.45 11.24 4.45
N SER A 39 -4.74 12.24 3.92
CA SER A 39 -4.54 12.46 2.48
C SER A 39 -3.17 13.07 2.20
N HIS A 40 -2.66 12.85 0.99
CA HIS A 40 -1.44 13.47 0.49
C HIS A 40 -1.74 14.47 -0.63
N SER A 41 -0.85 15.44 -0.86
CA SER A 41 -1.01 16.45 -1.92
C SER A 41 -0.73 15.93 -3.34
N GLY A 42 -0.02 14.81 -3.47
CA GLY A 42 0.29 14.16 -4.75
C GLY A 42 -0.29 12.76 -4.84
N LEU A 43 -0.23 12.18 -6.04
CA LEU A 43 -0.49 10.76 -6.27
C LEU A 43 0.52 9.94 -5.46
N THR A 44 0.03 8.97 -4.69
CA THR A 44 0.88 8.00 -3.99
C THR A 44 0.60 6.60 -4.52
N THR A 45 1.62 5.73 -4.44
CA THR A 45 1.47 4.30 -4.69
C THR A 45 1.95 3.51 -3.48
N HIS A 46 1.32 2.38 -3.23
CA HIS A 46 1.83 1.33 -2.34
C HIS A 46 2.17 0.10 -3.19
N LEU A 47 3.31 -0.51 -2.93
CA LEU A 47 3.64 -1.86 -3.36
C LEU A 47 3.77 -2.72 -2.11
N ILE A 48 2.86 -3.68 -1.92
CA ILE A 48 2.88 -4.54 -0.75
C ILE A 48 3.94 -5.62 -0.97
N ARG A 49 4.99 -5.61 -0.15
CA ARG A 49 6.08 -6.59 -0.27
C ARG A 49 5.76 -7.88 0.48
N GLN A 50 5.13 -7.78 1.65
CA GLN A 50 4.75 -8.89 2.51
C GLN A 50 3.45 -8.56 3.26
N GLY A 51 2.83 -9.59 3.88
CA GLY A 51 1.62 -9.40 4.66
C GLY A 51 0.41 -8.95 3.84
N SER A 52 -0.43 -8.10 4.43
CA SER A 52 -1.62 -7.57 3.77
C SER A 52 -2.00 -6.19 4.28
N LEU A 53 -2.60 -5.40 3.40
CA LEU A 53 -3.07 -4.04 3.67
C LEU A 53 -4.56 -3.96 3.33
N THR A 54 -5.36 -3.44 4.25
CA THR A 54 -6.77 -3.11 4.01
C THR A 54 -6.91 -1.60 3.93
N ILE A 55 -7.56 -1.08 2.88
CA ILE A 55 -7.77 0.35 2.65
C ILE A 55 -9.26 0.65 2.48
N THR A 56 -9.68 1.83 2.90
CA THR A 56 -10.99 2.40 2.56
C THR A 56 -10.88 3.90 2.28
N TYR A 57 -11.89 4.43 1.61
CA TYR A 57 -12.01 5.85 1.26
C TYR A 57 -13.23 6.44 1.97
N PRO A 58 -13.10 6.89 3.23
CA PRO A 58 -14.25 7.19 4.10
C PRO A 58 -15.11 8.37 3.64
N ARG A 59 -14.64 9.16 2.66
CA ARG A 59 -15.39 10.28 2.07
C ARG A 59 -16.13 9.92 0.79
N ASP A 60 -16.06 8.66 0.34
CA ASP A 60 -16.82 8.21 -0.82
C ASP A 60 -18.29 8.01 -0.45
N SER A 61 -19.18 8.10 -1.44
CA SER A 61 -20.63 8.00 -1.21
C SER A 61 -21.06 6.66 -0.62
N ASN A 62 -20.32 5.60 -0.92
CA ASN A 62 -20.52 4.26 -0.37
C ASN A 62 -19.14 3.62 -0.10
N PRO A 63 -18.51 3.91 1.04
CA PRO A 63 -17.14 3.48 1.31
C PRO A 63 -17.10 1.97 1.55
N THR A 64 -16.26 1.27 0.79
CA THR A 64 -15.95 -0.16 1.00
C THR A 64 -14.54 -0.32 1.53
N LYS A 65 -14.30 -1.40 2.28
CA LYS A 65 -12.95 -1.83 2.65
C LYS A 65 -12.47 -2.86 1.64
N GLU A 66 -11.29 -2.65 1.10
CA GLU A 66 -10.65 -3.58 0.17
C GLU A 66 -9.31 -4.05 0.75
N LYS A 67 -9.04 -5.35 0.66
CA LYS A 67 -7.84 -5.98 1.19
C LYS A 67 -6.94 -6.47 0.07
N PHE A 68 -5.67 -6.13 0.18
CA PHE A 68 -4.62 -6.46 -0.78
C PHE A 68 -3.49 -7.22 -0.08
N GLY A 69 -2.83 -8.12 -0.81
CA GLY A 69 -1.70 -8.91 -0.33
C GLY A 69 -0.39 -8.59 -1.06
N ALA A 70 0.66 -9.34 -0.74
CA ALA A 70 1.97 -9.20 -1.38
C ALA A 70 1.90 -9.20 -2.92
N GLY A 71 2.70 -8.33 -3.55
CA GLY A 71 2.73 -8.07 -4.99
C GLY A 71 1.66 -7.09 -5.49
N ALA A 72 0.65 -6.76 -4.68
CA ALA A 72 -0.36 -5.80 -5.09
C ALA A 72 0.19 -4.37 -5.13
N ARG A 73 -0.23 -3.62 -6.16
CA ARG A 73 -0.03 -2.18 -6.30
C ARG A 73 -1.35 -1.46 -6.02
N ILE A 74 -1.29 -0.39 -5.23
CA ILE A 74 -2.45 0.45 -4.92
C ILE A 74 -2.06 1.91 -5.15
N ASP A 75 -2.71 2.56 -6.11
CA ASP A 75 -2.54 3.98 -6.37
C ASP A 75 -3.65 4.76 -5.64
N VAL A 76 -3.27 5.79 -4.87
CA VAL A 76 -4.20 6.68 -4.16
C VAL A 76 -4.11 8.08 -4.77
N PRO A 77 -5.19 8.61 -5.38
CA PRO A 77 -5.17 9.93 -6.00
C PRO A 77 -4.83 11.06 -5.02
N ALA A 78 -4.22 12.13 -5.54
CA ALA A 78 -3.96 13.34 -4.77
C ALA A 78 -5.24 13.88 -4.11
N GLY A 79 -5.15 14.23 -2.83
CA GLY A 79 -6.28 14.75 -2.03
C GLY A 79 -7.32 13.70 -1.63
N LYS A 80 -7.19 12.44 -2.08
CA LYS A 80 -8.11 11.36 -1.69
C LYS A 80 -7.86 11.01 -0.22
N VAL A 81 -8.90 11.16 0.61
CA VAL A 81 -8.84 10.71 2.00
C VAL A 81 -8.96 9.20 2.04
N HIS A 82 -7.98 8.56 2.69
CA HIS A 82 -7.91 7.12 2.85
C HIS A 82 -7.53 6.75 4.28
N GLU A 83 -7.90 5.55 4.68
CA GLU A 83 -7.64 4.95 5.99
C GLU A 83 -7.16 3.52 5.78
N VAL A 84 -6.14 3.11 6.54
CA VAL A 84 -5.38 1.89 6.25
C VAL A 84 -5.18 1.04 7.51
N TRP A 85 -5.30 -0.28 7.36
CA TRP A 85 -4.96 -1.28 8.38
C TRP A 85 -4.03 -2.35 7.84
N MET A 86 -3.01 -2.70 8.61
CA MET A 86 -2.16 -3.85 8.32
C MET A 86 -2.79 -5.14 8.85
N GLY A 87 -2.48 -6.25 8.19
CA GLY A 87 -2.96 -7.57 8.59
C GLY A 87 -2.40 -8.05 9.92
N ASN A 88 -2.86 -9.23 10.35
CA ASN A 88 -2.45 -9.87 11.61
C ASN A 88 -0.94 -10.17 11.70
N GLU A 89 -0.25 -10.24 10.56
CA GLU A 89 1.20 -10.49 10.49
C GLU A 89 2.01 -9.20 10.34
N GLY A 90 1.35 -8.04 10.19
CA GLY A 90 1.97 -6.80 9.74
C GLY A 90 2.04 -6.72 8.22
N GLY A 91 2.98 -5.92 7.70
CA GLY A 91 3.23 -5.76 6.27
C GLY A 91 4.47 -4.95 5.96
#